data_AF-A0AAE8QIH4-F1
#
_entry.id   AF-A0AAE8QIH4-F1
#
_cell.length_a   1.000
_cell.length_b   1.000
_cell.length_c   1.000
_cell.angle_alpha   90.00
_cell.angle_beta   90.00
_cell.angle_gamma   90.00
#
_symmetry.space_group_name_H-M   'P 1'
#
loop_
_entity.id
_entity.type
_entity.pdbx_description
1 polymer ?
#
loop_
_entity_poly.entity_id
_entity_poly.type
_entity_poly.pdbx_seq_one_letter_code
_entity_poly.pdbx_strand_id
1 'polypeptide(L)'
;DLRTAERVLDANTDLERAASDWEHKSFSLLALQAPVAHDLRFTVGGLHIAASLQRMGALAVHIAKIARLRHPTSAVPPEARAVVADMGRTAV
;
A
#
# COMPACT_ATOMS: atom_id res chain seq x y z
N ASP A 1 9.67 -14.91 -0.84
CA ASP A 1 9.35 -15.93 -1.84
C ASP A 1 8.87 -15.24 -3.12
N LEU A 2 9.23 -15.77 -4.30
CA LEU A 2 8.93 -15.17 -5.62
C LEU A 2 7.42 -15.02 -5.83
N ARG A 3 6.65 -16.08 -5.55
CA ARG A 3 5.19 -16.08 -5.67
C ARG A 3 4.54 -15.02 -4.79
N THR A 4 5.05 -14.83 -3.57
CA THR A 4 4.56 -13.76 -2.68
C THR A 4 4.88 -12.38 -3.25
N ALA A 5 6.06 -12.19 -3.83
CA ALA A 5 6.41 -10.92 -4.46
C ALA A 5 5.48 -10.61 -5.64
N GLU A 6 5.19 -11.58 -6.51
CA GLU A 6 4.25 -11.40 -7.62
C GLU A 6 2.85 -11.04 -7.14
N ARG A 7 2.34 -11.75 -6.13
CA ARG A 7 1.05 -11.43 -5.51
C ARG A 7 0.98 -10.01 -4.94
N VAL A 8 2.07 -9.50 -4.36
CA VAL A 8 2.11 -8.12 -3.85
C VAL A 8 2.03 -7.10 -4.99
N LEU A 9 2.69 -7.38 -6.11
CA LEU A 9 2.64 -6.50 -7.28
C LEU A 9 1.21 -6.44 -7.86
N ASP A 10 0.56 -7.60 -8.00
CA ASP A 10 -0.82 -7.68 -8.50
C ASP A 10 -1.81 -6.98 -7.55
N ALA A 11 -1.73 -7.27 -6.25
CA ALA A 11 -2.61 -6.69 -5.25
C ALA A 11 -2.45 -5.15 -5.13
N ASN A 12 -1.25 -4.61 -5.37
CA ASN A 12 -1.04 -3.17 -5.34
C ASN A 12 -1.78 -2.46 -6.50
N THR A 13 -1.88 -3.09 -7.67
CA THR A 13 -2.66 -2.52 -8.78
C THR A 13 -4.14 -2.37 -8.41
N ASP A 14 -4.70 -3.34 -7.69
CA ASP A 14 -6.08 -3.25 -7.21
C ASP A 14 -6.24 -2.18 -6.13
N LEU A 15 -5.25 -2.02 -5.24
CA LEU A 15 -5.23 -0.96 -4.24
C LEU A 15 -5.19 0.43 -4.88
N GLU A 16 -4.33 0.63 -5.89
CA GLU A 16 -4.23 1.89 -6.63
C GLU A 16 -5.53 2.23 -7.33
N ARG A 17 -6.19 1.24 -7.96
CA ARG A 17 -7.49 1.42 -8.60
C ARG A 17 -8.55 1.85 -7.58
N ALA A 18 -8.65 1.13 -6.46
CA ALA A 18 -9.62 1.44 -5.41
C ALA A 18 -9.39 2.83 -4.80
N ALA A 19 -8.13 3.24 -4.62
CA ALA A 19 -7.80 4.57 -4.12
C ALA A 19 -8.18 5.66 -5.13
N SER A 20 -7.92 5.46 -6.42
CA SER A 20 -8.32 6.40 -7.47
C SER A 20 -9.85 6.53 -7.59
N ASP A 21 -10.57 5.41 -7.49
CA ASP A 21 -12.04 5.39 -7.50
C ASP A 21 -12.61 6.14 -6.29
N TRP A 22 -12.00 5.95 -5.11
CA TRP A 22 -12.38 6.67 -3.89
C TRP A 22 -12.14 8.18 -4.02
N GLU A 23 -11.00 8.57 -4.58
CA GLU A 23 -10.65 9.97 -4.80
C GLU A 23 -11.64 10.66 -5.75
N HIS A 24 -11.96 10.04 -6.89
CA HIS A 24 -12.95 10.57 -7.84
C HIS A 24 -14.33 10.73 -7.22
N LYS A 25 -14.81 9.72 -6.47
CA LYS A 25 -16.10 9.79 -5.77
C LYS A 25 -16.10 10.90 -4.71
N SER A 26 -15.03 10.99 -3.93
CA SER A 26 -14.88 12.00 -2.89
C SER A 26 -14.93 13.42 -3.48
N PHE A 27 -14.19 13.68 -4.55
CA PHE A 27 -14.27 14.98 -5.23
C PHE A 27 -15.65 15.26 -5.82
N SER A 28 -16.31 14.26 -6.40
CA SER A 28 -17.67 14.41 -6.91
C SER A 28 -18.66 14.80 -5.80
N LEU A 29 -18.57 14.17 -4.63
CA LEU A 29 -19.41 14.50 -3.47
C LEU A 29 -19.13 15.91 -2.95
N LEU A 30 -17.85 16.29 -2.83
CA LEU A 30 -17.45 17.63 -2.39
C LEU A 30 -17.93 18.72 -3.34
N ALA A 31 -17.85 18.48 -4.65
CA ALA A 31 -18.24 19.45 -5.67
C ALA A 31 -19.76 19.57 -5.85
N LEU A 32 -20.50 18.46 -5.78
CA LEU A 32 -21.91 18.42 -6.15
C LEU A 32 -22.87 18.51 -4.96
N GLN A 33 -22.45 18.12 -3.76
CA GLN A 33 -23.37 17.92 -2.64
C GLN A 33 -23.10 18.79 -1.41
N ALA A 34 -21.99 19.56 -1.40
CA ALA A 34 -21.59 20.43 -0.29
C ALA A 34 -21.81 19.79 1.10
N PRO A 35 -21.22 18.60 1.36
CA PRO A 35 -21.47 17.85 2.59
C PRO A 35 -21.07 18.65 3.83
N VAL A 36 -21.84 18.51 4.91
CA VAL A 36 -21.61 19.23 6.17
C VAL A 36 -20.77 18.42 7.16
N ALA A 37 -20.35 19.06 8.25
CA ALA A 37 -19.35 18.63 9.24
C ALA A 37 -19.02 17.13 9.33
N HIS A 38 -20.00 16.25 9.58
CA HIS A 38 -19.77 14.81 9.71
C HIS A 38 -19.31 14.19 8.39
N ASP A 39 -20.09 14.35 7.33
CA ASP A 39 -19.85 13.73 6.02
C ASP A 39 -18.63 14.32 5.33
N LEU A 40 -18.36 15.60 5.56
CA LEU A 40 -17.14 16.27 5.12
C LEU A 40 -15.90 15.68 5.80
N ARG A 41 -15.91 15.54 7.13
CA ARG A 41 -14.78 14.95 7.87
C ARG A 41 -14.55 13.50 7.48
N PHE A 42 -15.60 12.73 7.29
CA PHE A 42 -15.51 11.35 6.82
C PHE A 42 -14.86 11.26 5.43
N THR A 43 -15.33 12.08 4.49
CA THR A 43 -14.81 12.10 3.11
C THR A 43 -13.34 12.50 3.06
N VAL A 44 -12.97 13.60 3.74
CA VAL A 44 -11.57 14.09 3.78
C VAL A 44 -10.67 13.11 4.55
N GLY A 45 -11.14 12.55 5.66
CA GLY A 45 -10.41 11.52 6.39
C GLY A 45 -10.14 10.29 5.52
N GLY A 46 -11.13 9.85 4.75
CA GLY A 46 -10.99 8.77 3.78
C GLY A 46 -9.92 9.06 2.71
N LEU A 47 -9.86 10.29 2.18
CA LEU A 47 -8.80 10.70 1.24
C LEU A 47 -7.39 10.56 1.86
N HIS A 48 -7.22 10.99 3.12
CA HIS A 48 -5.94 10.85 3.81
C HIS A 48 -5.56 9.39 4.07
N ILE A 49 -6.54 8.55 4.43
CA ILE A 49 -6.34 7.11 4.61
C ILE A 49 -5.94 6.45 3.28
N ALA A 50 -6.67 6.74 2.19
CA ALA A 50 -6.37 6.21 0.86
C ALA A 50 -4.95 6.58 0.40
N ALA A 51 -4.56 7.85 0.57
CA ALA A 51 -3.20 8.30 0.26
C ALA A 51 -2.14 7.57 1.10
N SER A 52 -2.44 7.29 2.37
CA SER A 52 -1.54 6.56 3.26
C SER A 52 -1.41 5.09 2.84
N LEU A 53 -2.51 4.45 2.47
CA LEU A 53 -2.52 3.10 1.92
C LEU A 53 -1.73 2.99 0.62
N GLN A 54 -1.84 3.96 -0.29
CA GLN A 54 -1.05 3.99 -1.53
C GLN A 54 0.45 4.08 -1.24
N ARG A 55 0.88 4.89 -0.28
CA ARG A 55 2.30 4.96 0.13
C ARG A 55 2.79 3.63 0.71
N MET A 56 1.99 3.00 1.57
CA MET A 56 2.30 1.68 2.13
C MET A 56 2.40 0.62 1.03
N GLY A 57 1.48 0.62 0.07
CA GLY A 57 1.49 -0.25 -1.11
C GLY A 57 2.73 -0.06 -1.97
N ALA A 58 3.10 1.19 -2.27
CA ALA A 58 4.29 1.52 -3.04
C ALA A 58 5.59 1.00 -2.38
N LEU A 59 5.69 1.12 -1.05
CA LEU A 59 6.81 0.54 -0.30
C LEU A 59 6.83 -1.00 -0.40
N ALA A 60 5.67 -1.65 -0.26
CA ALA A 60 5.55 -3.09 -0.42
C ALA A 60 5.94 -3.56 -1.85
N VAL A 61 5.52 -2.82 -2.88
CA VAL A 61 5.93 -3.04 -4.28
C VAL A 61 7.44 -2.93 -4.43
N HIS A 62 8.08 -1.96 -3.79
CA HIS A 62 9.54 -1.82 -3.86
C HIS A 62 10.25 -3.06 -3.29
N ILE A 63 9.80 -3.54 -2.12
CA ILE A 63 10.31 -4.77 -1.51
C ILE A 63 10.08 -5.98 -2.43
N ALA A 64 8.88 -6.12 -3.00
CA ALA A 64 8.53 -7.20 -3.92
C ALA A 64 9.40 -7.19 -5.19
N LYS A 65 9.64 -6.02 -5.80
CA LYS A 65 10.52 -5.88 -6.96
C LYS A 65 11.95 -6.35 -6.65
N ILE A 66 12.49 -5.97 -5.49
CA ILE A 66 13.83 -6.41 -5.06
C ILE A 66 13.86 -7.93 -4.84
N ALA A 67 12.86 -8.48 -4.17
CA ALA A 67 12.77 -9.92 -3.92
C ALA A 67 12.68 -10.72 -5.22
N ARG A 68 11.89 -10.26 -6.20
CA ARG A 68 11.78 -10.87 -7.53
C ARG A 68 13.10 -10.78 -8.31
N LEU A 69 13.75 -9.62 -8.29
CA LEU A 69 15.02 -9.38 -9.00
C LEU A 69 16.14 -10.31 -8.52
N ARG A 70 16.20 -10.60 -7.22
CA ARG A 70 17.27 -11.40 -6.63
C ARG A 70 17.02 -12.90 -6.68
N HIS A 71 15.79 -13.34 -6.96
CA HIS A 71 15.45 -14.77 -7.00
C HIS A 71 16.35 -15.55 -7.99
N PRO A 72 16.87 -16.75 -7.63
CA PRO A 72 16.59 -17.53 -6.41
C PRO A 72 17.45 -17.14 -5.20
N THR A 73 18.38 -16.19 -5.35
CA THR A 73 19.21 -15.72 -4.23
C THR A 73 18.43 -14.79 -3.29
N SER A 74 18.84 -14.78 -2.01
CA SER A 74 18.27 -13.86 -1.02
C SER A 74 18.71 -12.43 -1.30
N ALA A 75 17.76 -11.48 -1.30
CA ALA A 75 18.07 -10.05 -1.32
C ALA A 75 18.71 -9.55 -0.03
N VAL A 76 18.54 -10.29 1.07
CA VAL A 76 19.11 -9.97 2.39
C VAL A 76 20.45 -10.72 2.56
N PRO A 77 21.55 -10.00 2.84
CA PRO A 77 22.85 -10.60 3.16
C PRO A 77 22.76 -11.54 4.37
N PRO A 78 23.56 -12.63 4.44
CA PRO A 78 23.51 -13.61 5.52
C PRO A 78 23.53 -13.00 6.93
N GLU A 79 24.39 -12.01 7.16
CA GLU A 79 24.59 -11.31 8.43
C GLU A 79 23.35 -10.52 8.89
N ALA A 80 22.49 -10.08 7.96
CA ALA A 80 21.30 -9.28 8.27
C ALA A 80 20.01 -10.10 8.36
N ARG A 81 20.03 -11.39 7.98
CA ARG A 81 18.81 -12.23 7.91
C ARG A 81 18.09 -12.35 9.24
N ALA A 82 18.83 -12.52 10.34
CA ALA A 82 18.25 -12.67 11.67
C ALA A 82 17.50 -11.39 12.09
N VAL A 83 18.10 -10.23 11.85
CA VAL A 83 17.51 -8.91 12.15
C VAL A 83 16.26 -8.67 11.32
N VAL A 84 16.32 -8.89 10.00
CA VAL A 84 15.15 -8.70 9.12
C VAL A 84 14.02 -9.66 9.48
N ALA A 85 14.34 -10.90 9.84
CA ALA A 85 13.33 -11.86 10.30
C ALA A 85 12.69 -11.43 11.63
N ASP A 86 13.46 -10.83 12.54
CA ASP A 86 12.94 -10.29 13.80
C ASP A 86 12.05 -9.06 13.61
N MET A 87 12.48 -8.13 12.75
CA MET A 87 11.66 -6.99 12.34
C MET A 87 10.30 -7.45 11.79
N GLY A 88 10.28 -8.50 10.98
CA GLY A 88 9.04 -9.06 10.44
C GLY A 88 8.14 -9.72 11.49
N ARG A 89 8.70 -10.32 12.55
CA ARG A 89 7.92 -10.93 13.64
C ARG A 89 7.29 -9.89 14.56
N THR A 90 7.96 -8.76 14.77
CA THR A 90 7.51 -7.71 15.71
C THR A 90 6.60 -6.67 15.04
N ALA A 91 6.53 -6.64 13.71
CA ALA A 91 5.71 -5.68 12.96
C ALA A 91 4.18 -5.91 13.06
N VAL A 92 3.72 -6.90 13.83
CA VAL A 92 2.32 -7.33 13.93
C VAL A 92 1.65 -6.79 15.19
#